data_AF-A0A7Z7YBM0-F1
#
_entry.id   AF-A0A7Z7YBM0-F1
#
_cell.length_a   1.000
_cell.length_b   1.000
_cell.length_c   1.000
_cell.angle_alpha   90.00
_cell.angle_beta   90.00
_cell.angle_gamma   90.00
#
_symmetry.space_group_name_H-M   'P 1'
#
loop_
_entity.id
_entity.type
_entity.pdbx_description
1 polymer ?
#
loop_
_entity_poly.entity_id
_entity_poly.type
_entity_poly.pdbx_seq_one_letter_code
_entity_poly.pdbx_strand_id
1 'polypeptide(L)'
;FDQKRAYEYLNRAVEEGARSAKSTLAMEYLSGDYLPQNDALAHTLIEEAAQEGCRRGMMLHGMFEIQKFAKQFVAMEPEKKQNPHIKQDKLGPNEPCYCGSGKKYKKCCKGKIPKLPHDFFY
;
A
#
# COMPACT_ATOMS: atom_id res chain seq x y z
N PHE A 1 -31.79 15.96 0.08
CA PHE A 1 -31.51 14.57 0.48
C PHE A 1 -31.65 14.50 1.99
N ASP A 2 -32.51 13.63 2.51
CA ASP A 2 -32.79 13.51 3.96
C ASP A 2 -32.14 12.21 4.47
N GLN A 3 -31.01 12.35 5.16
CA GLN A 3 -30.18 11.24 5.64
C GLN A 3 -30.91 10.38 6.67
N LYS A 4 -31.75 10.99 7.52
CA LYS A 4 -32.46 10.29 8.58
C LYS A 4 -33.49 9.33 7.99
N ARG A 5 -34.21 9.77 6.95
CA ARG A 5 -35.12 8.91 6.20
C ARG A 5 -34.39 7.79 5.48
N ALA A 6 -33.21 8.04 4.90
CA ALA A 6 -32.41 7.00 4.25
C ALA A 6 -32.02 5.88 5.21
N TYR A 7 -31.62 6.24 6.44
CA TYR A 7 -31.34 5.28 7.50
C TYR A 7 -32.58 4.47 7.91
N GLU A 8 -33.73 5.13 8.10
CA GLU A 8 -35.00 4.47 8.41
C GLU A 8 -35.41 3.46 7.32
N TYR A 9 -35.25 3.83 6.04
CA TYR A 9 -35.50 2.91 4.93
C TYR A 9 -34.54 1.71 4.91
N LEU A 10 -33.26 1.92 5.20
CA LEU A 10 -32.29 0.83 5.25
C LEU A 10 -32.56 -0.12 6.42
N ASN A 11 -32.88 0.41 7.60
CA ASN A 11 -33.26 -0.41 8.75
C ASN A 11 -34.51 -1.23 8.48
N ARG A 12 -35.53 -0.60 7.88
CA ARG A 12 -36.72 -1.32 7.48
C ARG A 12 -36.42 -2.41 6.45
N ALA A 13 -35.54 -2.16 5.48
CA ALA A 13 -35.13 -3.17 4.51
C ALA A 13 -34.37 -4.34 5.18
N VAL A 14 -33.62 -4.08 6.26
CA VAL A 14 -33.00 -5.13 7.08
C VAL A 14 -34.05 -5.94 7.82
N GLU A 15 -35.04 -5.29 8.44
CA GLU A 15 -36.17 -5.95 9.12
C GLU A 15 -37.02 -6.79 8.16
N GLU A 16 -37.21 -6.32 6.93
CA GLU A 16 -37.89 -7.03 5.85
C GLU A 16 -37.06 -8.19 5.28
N GLY A 17 -35.81 -8.37 5.72
CA GLY A 17 -34.95 -9.49 5.32
C GLY A 17 -34.36 -9.34 3.91
N ALA A 18 -34.26 -8.12 3.40
CA ALA A 18 -33.64 -7.90 2.09
C ALA A 18 -32.15 -8.27 2.14
N ARG A 19 -31.76 -9.28 1.36
CA ARG A 19 -30.42 -9.89 1.34
C ARG A 19 -29.25 -8.90 1.24
N SER A 20 -29.45 -7.77 0.56
CA SER A 20 -28.43 -6.74 0.36
C SER A 20 -28.45 -5.62 1.40
N ALA A 21 -29.53 -5.47 2.19
CA ALA A 21 -29.73 -4.31 3.07
C ALA A 21 -28.66 -4.24 4.16
N LYS A 22 -28.36 -5.35 4.84
CA LYS A 22 -27.33 -5.43 5.88
C LYS A 22 -25.97 -4.96 5.38
N SER A 23 -25.57 -5.43 4.20
CA SER A 23 -24.30 -5.01 3.58
C SER A 23 -24.30 -3.55 3.11
N THR A 24 -25.47 -2.92 2.89
CA THR A 24 -25.54 -1.49 2.52
C THR A 24 -25.36 -0.67 3.77
N LEU A 25 -26.14 -0.99 4.80
CA LEU A 25 -26.07 -0.33 6.09
C LEU A 25 -24.66 -0.41 6.69
N ALA A 26 -24.00 -1.57 6.58
CA ALA A 26 -22.62 -1.71 7.00
C ALA A 26 -21.66 -0.77 6.25
N MET A 27 -21.84 -0.59 4.94
CA MET A 27 -21.01 0.29 4.14
C MET A 27 -21.21 1.76 4.52
N GLU A 28 -22.45 2.16 4.84
CA GLU A 28 -22.73 3.50 5.37
C GLU A 28 -21.99 3.74 6.69
N TYR A 29 -21.99 2.77 7.60
CA TYR A 29 -21.23 2.84 8.86
C TYR A 29 -19.71 2.83 8.68
N LEU A 30 -19.18 2.17 7.64
CA LEU A 30 -17.74 2.22 7.32
C LEU A 30 -17.34 3.55 6.67
N SER A 31 -18.21 4.11 5.84
CA SER A 31 -17.93 5.38 5.15
C SER A 31 -17.84 6.54 6.13
N GLY A 32 -18.71 6.58 7.13
CA GLY A 32 -18.81 7.71 8.06
C GLY A 32 -19.41 8.97 7.43
N ASP A 33 -19.85 8.93 6.17
CA ASP A 33 -20.30 10.11 5.42
C ASP A 33 -21.69 10.58 5.88
N TYR A 34 -22.61 9.64 6.06
CA TYR A 34 -24.01 9.91 6.37
C TYR A 34 -24.43 9.40 7.76
N LEU A 35 -23.74 8.37 8.26
CA LEU A 35 -23.91 7.81 9.59
C LEU A 35 -22.61 8.00 10.37
N PRO A 36 -22.65 8.16 11.70
CA PRO A 36 -21.45 8.17 12.50
C PRO A 36 -20.68 6.87 12.27
N GLN A 37 -19.39 7.01 11.97
CA GLN A 37 -18.54 5.86 11.65
C GLN A 37 -18.57 4.85 12.81
N ASN A 38 -18.84 3.58 12.48
CA ASN A 38 -18.88 2.50 13.46
C ASN A 38 -18.40 1.19 12.83
N ASP A 39 -17.10 1.01 12.80
CA ASP A 39 -16.44 -0.17 12.21
C ASP A 39 -16.90 -1.47 12.88
N ALA A 40 -17.16 -1.46 14.20
CA ALA A 40 -17.57 -2.65 14.93
C ALA A 40 -18.97 -3.12 14.49
N LEU A 41 -19.94 -2.20 14.45
CA LEU A 41 -21.30 -2.51 14.00
C LEU A 41 -21.34 -2.85 12.50
N ALA A 42 -20.52 -2.18 11.69
CA ALA A 42 -20.41 -2.52 10.28
C ALA A 42 -19.90 -3.95 10.08
N HIS A 43 -18.91 -4.38 10.87
CA HIS A 43 -18.38 -5.73 10.78
C HIS A 43 -19.41 -6.78 11.13
N THR A 44 -20.18 -6.59 12.21
CA THR A 44 -21.23 -7.54 12.59
C THR A 44 -22.29 -7.67 11.48
N LEU A 45 -22.70 -6.56 10.88
CA LEU A 45 -23.65 -6.57 9.76
C LEU A 45 -23.08 -7.25 8.50
N ILE A 46 -21.77 -7.11 8.24
CA ILE A 46 -21.06 -7.78 7.14
C ILE A 46 -20.95 -9.29 7.39
N GLU A 47 -20.61 -9.71 8.61
CA GLU A 47 -20.57 -11.11 9.02
C GLU A 47 -21.94 -11.78 8.86
N GLU A 48 -23.00 -11.16 9.36
CA GLU A 48 -24.37 -11.65 9.20
C GLU A 48 -24.75 -11.75 7.71
N ALA A 49 -24.46 -10.70 6.92
CA ALA A 49 -24.73 -10.72 5.49
C ALA A 49 -23.94 -11.82 4.76
N ALA A 50 -22.71 -12.11 5.19
CA ALA A 50 -21.89 -13.18 4.64
C ALA A 50 -22.47 -14.56 4.99
N GLN A 51 -22.91 -14.77 6.23
CA GLN A 51 -23.54 -16.01 6.70
C GLN A 51 -24.87 -16.29 5.99
N GLU A 52 -25.63 -15.25 5.66
CA GLU A 52 -26.86 -15.34 4.84
C GLU A 52 -26.59 -15.62 3.34
N GLY A 53 -25.31 -15.72 2.95
CA GLY A 53 -24.89 -15.95 1.57
C GLY A 53 -25.04 -14.74 0.66
N CYS A 54 -25.11 -13.52 1.20
CA CYS A 54 -25.07 -12.31 0.39
C CYS A 54 -23.69 -12.18 -0.25
N ARG A 55 -23.64 -12.19 -1.59
CA ARG A 55 -22.39 -12.06 -2.35
C ARG A 55 -21.55 -10.85 -1.91
N ARG A 56 -22.22 -9.72 -1.68
CA ARG A 56 -21.53 -8.50 -1.23
C ARG A 56 -21.05 -8.61 0.21
N GLY A 57 -21.83 -9.24 1.10
CA GLY A 57 -21.42 -9.53 2.48
C GLY A 57 -20.15 -10.39 2.51
N MET A 58 -20.14 -11.50 1.77
CA MET A 58 -18.96 -12.38 1.67
C MET A 58 -17.71 -11.64 1.15
N MET A 59 -17.87 -10.80 0.11
CA MET A 59 -16.78 -10.01 -0.44
C MET A 59 -16.22 -9.01 0.59
N LEU A 60 -17.10 -8.26 1.26
CA LEU A 60 -16.71 -7.27 2.26
C LEU A 60 -16.05 -7.93 3.47
N HIS A 61 -16.54 -9.08 3.92
CA HIS A 61 -15.93 -9.86 5.00
C HIS A 61 -14.50 -10.26 4.62
N GLY A 62 -14.29 -10.81 3.42
CA GLY A 62 -12.96 -11.15 2.94
C GLY A 62 -12.01 -9.94 2.88
N MET A 63 -12.51 -8.79 2.41
CA MET A 63 -11.72 -7.55 2.38
C MET A 63 -11.33 -7.07 3.78
N PHE A 64 -12.23 -7.18 4.76
CA PHE A 64 -11.97 -6.76 6.13
C PHE A 64 -10.91 -7.64 6.80
N GLU A 65 -10.98 -8.96 6.60
CA GLU A 65 -9.95 -9.89 7.09
C GLU A 65 -8.57 -9.61 6.47
N ILE A 66 -8.52 -9.36 5.15
CA ILE A 66 -7.28 -8.96 4.47
C ILE A 66 -6.74 -7.65 5.04
N GLN A 67 -7.60 -6.66 5.30
CA GLN A 67 -7.19 -5.38 5.88
C GLN A 67 -6.63 -5.55 7.29
N LYS A 68 -7.27 -6.39 8.13
CA LYS A 68 -6.82 -6.70 9.50
C LYS A 68 -5.45 -7.38 9.48
N PHE A 69 -5.29 -8.38 8.61
CA PHE A 69 -4.01 -9.02 8.37
C PHE A 69 -2.97 -7.99 7.92
N ALA A 70 -3.25 -7.19 6.89
CA ALA A 70 -2.32 -6.18 6.39
C ALA A 70 -1.89 -5.18 7.47
N LYS A 71 -2.80 -4.71 8.32
CA LYS A 71 -2.47 -3.83 9.46
C LYS A 71 -1.50 -4.50 10.44
N GLN A 72 -1.65 -5.81 10.70
CA GLN A 72 -0.73 -6.56 11.56
C GLN A 72 0.68 -6.68 10.95
N PHE A 73 0.78 -6.84 9.63
CA PHE A 73 2.08 -6.88 8.93
C PHE A 73 2.74 -5.50 8.85
N VAL A 74 1.97 -4.44 8.62
CA VAL A 74 2.49 -3.06 8.59
C VAL A 74 2.93 -2.59 9.98
N ALA A 75 2.31 -3.09 11.06
CA ALA A 75 2.73 -2.81 12.43
C ALA A 75 4.09 -3.45 12.79
N MET A 76 4.64 -4.36 11.96
CA MET A 76 6.01 -4.83 12.08
C MET A 76 6.94 -3.78 11.45
N GLU A 77 7.54 -2.92 12.28
CA GLU A 77 8.52 -1.96 11.78
C GLU A 77 9.67 -2.72 11.10
N PRO A 78 10.09 -2.31 9.88
CA PRO A 78 11.27 -2.90 9.28
C PRO A 78 12.47 -2.53 10.15
N GLU A 79 13.10 -3.53 10.77
CA GLU A 79 14.37 -3.32 11.45
C GLU A 79 15.32 -2.59 10.47
N LYS A 80 15.86 -1.45 10.90
CA LYS A 80 16.86 -0.70 10.13
C LYS A 80 18.11 -1.57 9.98
N LYS A 81 18.14 -2.41 8.95
CA LYS A 81 19.36 -3.08 8.51
C LYS A 81 20.31 -1.98 8.06
N GLN A 82 21.35 -1.74 8.87
CA GLN A 82 22.41 -0.82 8.48
C GLN A 82 22.99 -1.31 7.16
N ASN A 83 22.99 -0.45 6.14
CA ASN A 83 23.65 -0.78 4.90
C ASN A 83 25.11 -1.14 5.22
N PRO A 84 25.61 -2.32 4.82
CA PRO A 84 27.00 -2.64 5.01
C PRO A 84 27.82 -1.53 4.37
N HIS A 85 28.73 -0.93 5.14
CA HIS A 85 29.67 0.06 4.63
C HIS A 85 30.65 -0.63 3.67
N ILE A 86 30.23 -0.79 2.42
CA ILE A 86 31.09 -1.24 1.33
C ILE A 86 32.08 -0.10 1.08
N LYS A 87 33.35 -0.33 1.40
CA LYS A 87 34.42 0.60 1.01
C LYS A 87 34.48 0.61 -0.51
N GLN A 88 34.07 1.73 -1.11
CA GLN A 88 34.34 1.97 -2.51
C GLN A 88 35.81 2.34 -2.65
N ASP A 89 36.57 1.56 -3.42
CA ASP A 89 37.93 1.93 -3.83
C ASP A 89 37.83 3.13 -4.78
N LYS A 90 37.89 4.33 -4.19
CA LYS A 90 37.89 5.58 -4.96
C LYS A 90 39.24 5.72 -5.65
N LEU A 91 39.23 5.72 -6.98
CA LEU A 91 40.43 5.97 -7.78
C LEU A 91 41.11 7.27 -7.33
N GLY A 92 42.36 7.14 -6.89
CA GLY A 92 43.18 8.21 -6.37
C GLY A 92 43.51 9.26 -7.45
N PRO A 93 43.64 10.56 -7.10
CA PRO A 93 43.89 11.62 -8.08
C PRO A 93 45.15 11.42 -8.96
N ASN A 94 46.15 10.70 -8.45
CA ASN A 94 47.41 10.46 -9.17
C ASN A 94 47.46 9.08 -9.87
N GLU A 95 46.44 8.23 -9.69
CA GLU A 95 46.40 6.90 -10.31
C GLU A 95 46.14 7.00 -11.83
N PRO A 96 46.53 5.98 -12.61
CA PRO A 96 46.19 5.90 -14.02
C PRO A 96 44.67 6.02 -14.22
N CYS A 97 44.25 6.81 -15.19
CA CYS A 97 42.83 7.01 -15.45
C CYS A 97 42.20 5.79 -16.13
N TYR A 98 41.02 5.35 -15.67
CA TYR A 98 40.28 4.19 -16.21
C TYR A 98 39.83 4.33 -17.68
N CYS A 99 39.88 5.53 -18.27
CA CYS A 99 39.47 5.76 -19.67
C CYS A 99 40.52 5.33 -20.70
N GLY A 100 41.63 4.70 -20.28
CA GLY A 100 42.70 4.26 -21.18
C GLY A 100 43.62 5.36 -21.72
N SER A 101 43.46 6.62 -21.29
CA SER A 101 44.23 7.75 -21.82
C SER A 101 45.71 7.79 -21.44
N GLY A 102 46.19 6.90 -20.57
CA GLY A 102 47.55 6.91 -20.00
C GLY A 102 47.86 8.08 -19.06
N LYS A 103 46.90 8.99 -18.80
CA LYS A 103 47.07 10.18 -17.93
C LYS A 103 46.63 9.90 -16.50
N LYS A 104 47.17 10.67 -15.53
CA LYS A 104 46.70 10.67 -14.13
C LYS A 104 45.22 11.06 -14.03
N TYR A 105 44.45 10.42 -13.16
CA TYR A 105 42.99 10.64 -13.02
C TYR A 105 42.64 12.12 -12.88
N LYS A 106 43.38 12.87 -12.04
CA LYS A 106 43.18 14.32 -11.82
C LYS A 106 43.36 15.20 -13.06
N LYS A 107 44.15 14.76 -14.03
CA LYS A 107 44.43 15.49 -15.28
C LYS A 107 43.53 15.01 -16.43
N CYS A 108 42.74 13.95 -16.23
CA CYS A 108 41.92 13.34 -17.25
C CYS A 108 40.43 13.41 -16.95
N CYS A 109 39.86 12.42 -16.24
CA CYS A 109 38.43 12.29 -16.03
C CYS A 109 37.93 12.88 -14.70
N LYS A 110 38.81 13.30 -13.78
CA LYS A 110 38.38 13.97 -12.54
C LYS A 110 37.63 15.26 -12.89
N GLY A 111 36.32 15.29 -12.62
CA GLY A 111 35.44 16.43 -12.91
C GLY A 111 34.99 16.56 -14.37
N LYS A 112 35.21 15.53 -15.21
CA LYS A 112 34.68 15.50 -16.59
C LYS A 112 33.64 14.39 -16.71
N ILE A 113 32.69 14.56 -17.63
CA ILE A 113 31.72 13.51 -17.97
C ILE A 113 32.51 12.25 -18.37
N PRO A 114 32.23 11.08 -17.76
CA PRO A 114 32.97 9.86 -18.05
C PRO A 114 32.81 9.49 -19.53
N LYS A 115 33.91 9.54 -20.28
CA LYS A 115 33.99 8.88 -21.58
C LYS A 115 34.13 7.40 -21.27
N LEU A 116 33.05 6.65 -21.45
CA LEU A 116 33.08 5.19 -21.37
C LEU A 116 34.20 4.69 -22.31
N PRO A 117 34.99 3.69 -21.90
CA PRO A 117 35.99 3.10 -22.78
C PRO A 117 35.29 2.57 -24.04
N HIS A 118 35.88 2.84 -25.20
CA HIS A 118 35.28 2.68 -26.52
C HIS A 118 35.12 1.21 -26.96
N ASP A 119 35.36 0.24 -26.06
CA ASP A 119 35.55 -1.18 -26.36
C ASP A 119 34.54 -2.08 -25.63
N PHE A 120 33.31 -1.60 -25.37
CA PHE A 120 32.21 -2.43 -24.83
C PHE A 120 31.15 -2.82 -25.86
N PHE A 121 31.41 -2.59 -27.14
CA PHE A 121 30.64 -3.16 -28.23
C PHE A 121 31.60 -3.76 -29.26
N TYR A 122 31.88 -5.06 -29.09
CA TYR A 122 32.17 -5.96 -30.20
C TYR A 122 30.93 -6.84 -30.38
#